data_AF-A0A131YTL2-F1
#
_entry.id   AF-A0A131YTL2-F1
#
_cell.length_a   1.000
_cell.length_b   1.000
_cell.length_c   1.000
_cell.angle_alpha   90.00
_cell.angle_beta   90.00
_cell.angle_gamma   90.00
#
_symmetry.space_group_name_H-M   'P 1'
#
loop_
_entity.id
_entity.type
_entity.pdbx_description
1 polymer ?
#
loop_
_entity_poly.entity_id
_entity_poly.type
_entity_poly.pdbx_seq_one_letter_code
_entity_poly.pdbx_strand_id
1 'polypeptide(L)'
;MSRISIIMAFVVVVYVASALGWLQPTDTNTTDAQSLNTTLPNKSKLNGTITDKERKKNERYLCKDRPRYRRCRASFTQWFDMGGNRCKSFTGCVYGGFDNPYKCDTVCGKNKRRRPRPRPRPKERN
;
A
#
# COMPACT_ATOMS: atom_id res chain seq x y z
N MET A 1 -39.75 19.71 -32.21
CA MET A 1 -38.29 19.48 -32.31
C MET A 1 -37.89 18.43 -31.28
N SER A 2 -37.57 17.24 -31.80
CA SER A 2 -37.45 15.97 -31.09
C SER A 2 -36.11 15.82 -30.39
N ARG A 3 -36.10 15.75 -29.05
CA ARG A 3 -34.89 15.46 -28.25
C ARG A 3 -34.84 14.04 -27.68
N ILE A 4 -35.91 13.25 -27.85
CA ILE A 4 -36.00 11.87 -27.35
C ILE A 4 -35.35 10.88 -28.35
N SER A 5 -35.23 11.26 -29.62
CA SER A 5 -34.72 10.38 -30.69
C SER A 5 -33.22 10.09 -30.63
N ILE A 6 -32.45 10.89 -29.89
CA ILE A 6 -30.98 10.77 -29.87
C ILE A 6 -30.53 9.66 -28.90
N ILE A 7 -31.24 9.46 -27.79
CA ILE A 7 -30.83 8.52 -26.74
C ILE A 7 -30.95 7.06 -27.22
N MET A 8 -31.98 6.75 -28.01
CA MET A 8 -32.18 5.39 -28.53
C MET A 8 -31.14 4.96 -29.57
N ALA A 9 -30.50 5.91 -30.26
CA ALA A 9 -29.46 5.59 -31.24
C ALA A 9 -28.16 5.11 -30.56
N PHE A 10 -27.81 5.67 -29.39
CA PHE A 10 -26.58 5.29 -28.69
C PHE A 10 -26.66 3.90 -28.04
N VAL A 11 -27.85 3.48 -27.58
CA VAL A 11 -28.01 2.15 -26.96
C VAL A 11 -27.82 1.02 -27.98
N VAL A 12 -28.24 1.24 -29.23
CA VAL A 12 -28.06 0.23 -30.30
C VAL A 12 -26.59 0.08 -30.71
N VAL A 13 -25.81 1.16 -30.75
CA VAL A 13 -24.38 1.09 -31.10
C VAL A 13 -23.57 0.35 -30.02
N VAL A 14 -23.89 0.51 -28.74
CA VAL A 14 -23.20 -0.21 -27.65
C VAL A 14 -23.55 -1.70 -27.66
N TYR A 15 -24.77 -2.08 -28.06
CA TYR A 15 -25.20 -3.49 -28.05
C TYR A 15 -24.64 -4.34 -29.20
N VAL A 16 -24.29 -3.74 -30.35
CA VAL A 16 -23.74 -4.49 -31.50
C VAL A 16 -22.24 -4.76 -31.35
N ALA A 17 -21.51 -3.96 -30.55
CA ALA A 17 -20.07 -4.15 -30.32
C ALA A 17 -19.73 -5.32 -29.38
N SER A 18 -20.69 -5.85 -28.63
CA SER A 18 -20.46 -6.98 -27.72
C SER A 18 -20.53 -8.36 -28.39
N ALA A 19 -20.93 -8.44 -29.67
CA ALA A 19 -21.08 -9.69 -30.41
C ALA A 19 -19.88 -10.08 -31.29
N LEU A 20 -18.88 -9.20 -31.42
CA LEU A 20 -17.63 -9.47 -32.13
C LEU A 20 -16.50 -9.34 -31.12
N GLY A 21 -16.28 -10.41 -30.36
CA GLY A 21 -15.21 -10.46 -29.38
C GLY A 21 -13.88 -10.10 -30.02
N TRP A 22 -13.33 -8.95 -29.64
CA TRP A 22 -11.90 -8.58 -29.63
C TRP A 22 -11.76 -7.35 -28.74
N LEU A 23 -11.15 -7.52 -27.56
CA LEU A 23 -10.23 -6.53 -27.03
C LEU A 23 -9.25 -7.26 -26.10
N GLN A 24 -8.05 -7.47 -26.60
CA GLN A 24 -6.90 -8.00 -25.87
C GLN A 24 -6.50 -7.00 -24.76
N PRO A 25 -6.19 -7.45 -23.54
CA PRO A 25 -5.35 -6.68 -22.65
C PRO A 25 -3.94 -6.59 -23.26
N THR A 26 -3.51 -5.37 -23.56
CA THR A 26 -2.15 -5.04 -23.96
C THR A 26 -1.28 -4.94 -22.72
N ASP A 27 -0.59 -6.02 -22.38
CA ASP A 27 0.54 -5.96 -21.45
C ASP A 27 1.74 -5.38 -22.21
N THR A 28 1.87 -4.05 -22.23
CA THR A 28 3.13 -3.42 -22.62
C THR A 28 4.10 -3.49 -21.45
N ASN A 29 4.92 -4.53 -21.41
CA ASN A 29 6.22 -4.52 -20.73
C ASN A 29 7.21 -5.37 -21.52
N THR A 30 7.58 -4.87 -22.71
CA THR A 30 8.80 -5.26 -23.42
C THR A 30 9.81 -4.12 -23.23
N THR A 31 10.87 -4.40 -22.49
CA THR A 31 12.17 -3.77 -22.73
C THR A 31 13.20 -4.87 -22.58
N ASP A 32 13.66 -5.36 -23.72
CA ASP A 32 14.71 -6.35 -23.84
C ASP A 32 16.04 -5.81 -23.33
N ALA A 33 16.65 -6.65 -22.51
CA ALA A 33 18.07 -6.88 -22.24
C ALA A 33 19.13 -5.89 -22.77
N GLN A 34 19.99 -5.43 -21.84
CA GLN A 34 21.44 -5.47 -22.09
C GLN A 34 22.24 -5.81 -20.82
N SER A 35 22.70 -7.05 -20.83
CA SER A 35 23.95 -7.61 -20.28
C SER A 35 25.00 -6.60 -19.80
N LEU A 36 25.46 -6.77 -18.55
CA LEU A 36 26.86 -6.66 -18.18
C LEU A 36 27.14 -7.53 -16.94
N ASN A 37 27.97 -8.55 -17.16
CA ASN A 37 28.44 -9.53 -16.20
C ASN A 37 28.95 -8.87 -14.92
N THR A 38 28.20 -9.04 -13.84
CA THR A 38 28.74 -8.90 -12.48
C THR A 38 28.58 -10.24 -11.82
N THR A 39 29.69 -10.94 -11.61
CA THR A 39 29.77 -12.15 -10.79
C THR A 39 29.29 -11.79 -9.38
N LEU A 40 27.99 -11.98 -9.16
CA LEU A 40 27.32 -11.74 -7.90
C LEU A 40 27.80 -12.82 -6.92
N PRO A 41 28.39 -12.45 -5.77
CA PRO A 41 28.71 -13.43 -4.75
C PRO A 41 27.42 -14.11 -4.32
N ASN A 42 27.39 -15.41 -4.55
CA ASN A 42 26.39 -16.39 -4.14
C ASN A 42 25.97 -16.13 -2.68
N LYS A 43 24.91 -15.35 -2.49
CA LYS A 43 24.14 -15.27 -1.25
C LYS A 43 22.72 -15.64 -1.60
N SER A 44 22.53 -16.93 -1.87
CA SER A 44 21.30 -17.64 -1.60
C SER A 44 20.99 -17.55 -0.10
N LYS A 45 20.63 -16.35 0.39
CA LYS A 45 20.32 -16.13 1.79
C LYS A 45 18.84 -15.77 1.90
N LEU A 46 18.08 -16.82 2.17
CA LEU A 46 16.67 -16.86 2.54
C LEU A 46 15.70 -16.34 1.47
N ASN A 47 15.12 -17.30 0.74
CA ASN A 47 13.71 -17.23 0.37
C ASN A 47 12.87 -17.31 1.65
N GLY A 48 12.92 -16.26 2.48
CA GLY A 48 12.09 -16.12 3.66
C GLY A 48 10.73 -15.66 3.19
N THR A 49 9.75 -16.56 3.13
CA THR A 49 8.35 -16.16 3.11
C THR A 49 8.09 -15.39 4.41
N ILE A 50 8.19 -14.05 4.35
CA ILE A 50 7.88 -13.19 5.48
C ILE A 50 6.47 -13.55 5.89
N THR A 51 6.33 -14.14 7.08
CA THR A 51 5.01 -14.50 7.58
C THR A 51 4.16 -13.23 7.70
N ASP A 52 2.85 -13.34 7.47
CA ASP A 52 1.95 -12.19 7.62
C ASP A 52 2.07 -11.51 8.99
N LYS A 53 2.39 -12.31 10.02
CA LYS A 53 2.65 -11.85 11.37
C LYS A 53 3.87 -10.93 11.45
N GLU A 54 4.94 -11.27 10.75
CA GLU A 54 6.17 -10.48 10.71
C GLU A 54 6.00 -9.20 9.89
N ARG A 55 5.33 -9.28 8.73
CA ARG A 55 4.94 -8.10 7.95
C ARG A 55 4.13 -7.11 8.80
N LYS A 56 3.11 -7.60 9.50
CA LYS A 56 2.27 -6.77 10.39
C LYS A 56 3.05 -6.18 11.56
N LYS A 57 4.04 -6.90 12.08
CA LYS A 57 4.93 -6.39 13.13
C LYS A 57 5.80 -5.25 12.59
N ASN A 58 6.38 -5.41 11.41
CA ASN A 58 7.21 -4.40 10.75
C ASN A 58 6.40 -3.14 10.43
N GLU A 59 5.18 -3.29 9.89
CA GLU A 59 4.28 -2.17 9.63
C GLU A 59 3.89 -1.41 10.91
N ARG A 60 3.71 -2.12 12.04
CA ARG A 60 3.43 -1.46 13.33
C ARG A 60 4.58 -0.59 13.84
N TYR A 61 5.82 -0.88 13.46
CA TYR A 61 6.95 -0.01 13.84
C TYR A 61 6.89 1.34 13.10
N LEU A 62 6.33 1.38 11.89
CA LEU A 62 6.18 2.60 11.10
C LEU A 62 5.26 3.63 11.78
N CYS A 63 4.32 3.18 12.60
CA CYS A 63 3.46 4.08 13.38
C CYS A 63 4.21 4.92 14.43
N LYS A 64 5.44 4.53 14.78
CA LYS A 64 6.30 5.31 15.69
C LYS A 64 7.34 6.14 14.95
N ASP A 65 7.47 5.94 13.64
CA ASP A 65 8.47 6.63 12.86
C ASP A 65 8.01 8.05 12.53
N ARG A 66 8.97 8.95 12.36
CA ARG A 66 8.73 10.35 12.00
C ARG A 66 9.28 10.59 10.59
N PRO A 67 8.67 11.51 9.82
CA PRO A 67 9.16 11.82 8.49
C PRO A 67 10.59 12.36 8.55
N ARG A 68 11.51 11.70 7.84
CA ARG A 68 12.92 12.12 7.72
C ARG A 68 13.23 12.44 6.28
N TYR A 69 13.47 13.72 6.01
CA TYR A 69 13.88 14.19 4.70
C TYR A 69 15.34 13.83 4.44
N ARG A 70 15.63 13.38 3.22
CA ARG A 70 16.97 13.14 2.71
C ARG A 70 17.19 13.97 1.45
N ARG A 71 18.43 13.96 0.95
CA ARG A 71 18.77 14.55 -0.34
C ARG A 71 18.58 13.48 -1.42
N CYS A 72 17.57 13.64 -2.26
CA CYS A 72 17.47 12.87 -3.50
C CYS A 72 16.80 13.69 -4.60
N ARG A 73 16.93 13.21 -5.85
CA ARG A 73 16.40 13.88 -7.05
C ARG A 73 14.91 13.62 -7.25
N ALA A 74 14.35 12.60 -6.62
CA ALA A 74 12.96 12.21 -6.73
C ALA A 74 12.14 12.68 -5.52
N SER A 75 10.84 12.90 -5.73
CA SER A 75 9.88 13.27 -4.69
C SER A 75 8.78 12.21 -4.66
N PHE A 76 8.52 11.67 -3.46
CA PHE A 76 7.46 10.70 -3.23
C PHE A 76 6.54 11.22 -2.15
N THR A 77 5.25 10.86 -2.22
CA THR A 77 4.30 11.11 -1.15
C THR A 77 4.23 9.89 -0.25
N GLN A 78 4.54 10.08 1.03
CA GLN A 78 4.48 9.04 2.06
C GLN A 78 3.57 9.49 3.20
N TRP A 79 2.97 8.54 3.90
CA TRP A 79 2.00 8.76 4.97
C TRP A 79 2.56 8.35 6.33
N PHE A 80 2.47 9.23 7.32
CA PHE A 80 3.00 8.99 8.67
C PHE A 80 1.91 9.20 9.72
N ASP A 81 1.91 8.36 10.77
CA ASP A 81 1.09 8.58 11.97
C ASP A 81 1.73 9.68 12.82
N MET A 82 1.12 10.87 12.80
CA MET A 82 1.59 12.00 13.60
C MET A 82 0.93 12.09 14.97
N GLY A 83 0.07 11.14 15.31
CA GLY A 83 -0.83 11.24 16.46
C GLY A 83 -2.11 12.02 16.11
N GLY A 84 -3.16 11.84 16.93
CA GLY A 84 -4.44 12.55 16.73
C GLY A 84 -5.45 11.86 15.81
N ASN A 85 -5.35 10.53 15.63
CA ASN A 85 -6.30 9.68 14.87
C ASN A 85 -6.25 9.83 13.34
N ARG A 86 -5.29 10.55 12.76
CA ARG A 86 -5.16 10.66 11.30
C ARG A 86 -3.71 10.61 10.86
N CYS A 87 -3.45 9.83 9.83
CA CYS A 87 -2.19 9.89 9.12
C CYS A 87 -2.08 11.18 8.28
N LYS A 88 -0.87 11.72 8.18
CA LYS A 88 -0.57 12.92 7.38
C LYS A 88 0.37 12.56 6.24
N SER A 89 0.14 13.16 5.08
CA SER A 89 1.01 13.04 3.91
C SER A 89 2.20 13.99 4.01
N PHE A 90 3.35 13.49 3.57
CA PHE A 90 4.58 14.26 3.40
C PHE A 90 5.13 13.97 2.02
N THR A 91 5.34 15.01 1.23
CA THR A 91 5.87 14.91 -0.12
C THR A 91 7.32 15.36 -0.12
N GLY A 92 8.17 14.58 -0.77
CA GLY A 92 9.59 14.88 -0.92
C GLY A 92 10.43 13.60 -0.91
N CYS A 93 11.72 13.79 -0.68
CA CYS A 93 12.63 12.68 -0.45
C CYS A 93 12.53 12.18 1.00
N VAL A 94 11.38 11.62 1.37
CA VAL A 94 11.11 11.13 2.73
C VAL A 94 11.27 9.61 2.80
N TYR A 95 11.96 9.13 3.84
CA TYR A 95 12.14 7.70 4.09
C TYR A 95 11.21 7.23 5.21
N GLY A 96 10.71 5.99 5.07
CA GLY A 96 9.77 5.38 6.01
C GLY A 96 8.31 5.63 5.61
N GLY A 97 7.43 5.54 6.60
CA GLY A 97 5.99 5.76 6.39
C GLY A 97 5.32 4.68 5.55
N PHE A 98 4.08 4.95 5.16
CA PHE A 98 3.24 4.10 4.33
C PHE A 98 3.02 4.75 2.97
N ASP A 99 2.92 3.92 1.94
CA ASP A 99 2.54 4.30 0.58
C ASP A 99 1.07 4.69 0.44
N ASN A 100 0.20 4.12 1.29
CA ASN A 100 -1.24 4.28 1.23
C ASN A 100 -1.82 4.90 2.53
N PRO A 101 -2.65 5.96 2.43
CA PRO A 101 -3.26 6.60 3.61
C PRO A 101 -4.14 5.63 4.42
N TYR A 102 -4.98 4.84 3.73
CA TYR A 102 -5.88 3.88 4.37
C TYR A 102 -5.12 2.80 5.12
N LYS A 103 -3.96 2.39 4.60
CA LYS A 103 -3.09 1.42 5.24
C LYS A 103 -2.49 2.00 6.52
N CYS A 104 -2.01 3.24 6.46
CA CYS A 104 -1.50 3.95 7.63
C CYS A 104 -2.56 4.03 8.75
N ASP A 105 -3.77 4.49 8.42
CA ASP A 105 -4.86 4.61 9.39
C ASP A 105 -5.29 3.24 9.94
N THR A 106 -5.33 2.21 9.11
CA THR A 106 -5.72 0.85 9.51
C THR A 106 -4.71 0.23 10.47
N VAL A 107 -3.42 0.43 10.22
CA VAL A 107 -2.34 -0.16 11.02
C VAL A 107 -2.12 0.63 12.31
N CYS A 108 -2.16 1.97 12.25
CA CYS A 108 -1.81 2.84 13.36
C CYS A 108 -3.03 3.28 14.19
N GLY A 109 -4.17 3.55 13.56
CA GLY A 109 -5.39 4.00 14.23
C GLY A 109 -5.98 3.00 15.22
N LYS A 110 -5.67 1.71 15.08
CA LYS A 110 -6.18 0.63 15.96
C LYS A 110 -5.40 0.48 17.29
N ASN A 111 -4.26 1.15 17.46
CA ASN A 111 -3.36 0.91 18.59
C ASN A 111 -3.73 1.59 19.92
N LYS A 112 -4.86 2.30 20.01
CA LYS A 112 -5.24 3.00 21.25
C LYS A 112 -5.92 2.14 22.32
N ARG A 113 -6.35 0.91 22.01
CA ARG A 113 -6.96 0.02 23.01
C ARG A 113 -5.93 -0.90 23.63
N ARG A 114 -4.96 -0.36 24.39
CA ARG A 114 -4.26 -1.18 25.39
C ARG A 114 -5.30 -1.54 26.44
N ARG A 115 -5.89 -2.74 26.36
CA ARG A 115 -6.70 -3.26 27.46
C ARG A 115 -5.82 -3.22 28.71
N PRO A 116 -6.28 -2.63 29.82
CA PRO A 116 -5.57 -2.70 31.09
C PRO A 116 -5.22 -4.17 31.37
N ARG A 117 -3.96 -4.45 31.71
CA ARG A 117 -3.63 -5.79 32.23
C ARG A 117 -4.46 -6.01 33.50
N PRO A 118 -5.11 -7.16 33.69
CA PRO A 118 -5.74 -7.51 34.94
C PRO A 118 -4.72 -7.34 36.08
N ARG A 119 -5.09 -6.62 37.15
CA ARG A 119 -4.25 -6.52 38.33
C ARG A 119 -4.10 -7.93 38.94
N PRO A 120 -2.91 -8.34 39.40
CA PRO A 120 -2.76 -9.60 40.14
C PRO A 120 -3.72 -9.59 41.34
N ARG A 121 -4.43 -10.70 41.57
CA ARG A 121 -5.19 -10.86 42.81
C ARG A 121 -4.22 -10.88 44.00
N PRO A 122 -4.60 -10.30 45.16
CA PRO A 122 -3.82 -10.45 46.39
C PRO A 122 -3.60 -11.93 46.69
N LYS A 123 -2.38 -12.31 47.09
CA LYS A 123 -2.10 -13.66 47.59
C LYS A 123 -2.69 -13.78 48.99
N GLU A 124 -3.60 -14.72 49.19
CA GLU A 124 -4.09 -15.11 50.51
C GLU A 124 -2.92 -15.72 51.30
N ARG A 125 -2.67 -15.19 52.51
CA ARG A 125 -1.71 -15.78 53.45
C ARG A 125 -2.46 -16.82 54.27
N ASN A 126 -2.08 -18.10 54.12
CA ASN A 126 -2.36 -19.14 55.10
C ASN A 126 -1.38 -19.01 56.27
#